data_AF-A0A177LPZ7-F1
#
_entry.id   AF-A0A177LPZ7-F1
#
_cell.length_a   1.000
_cell.length_b   1.000
_cell.length_c   1.000
_cell.angle_alpha   90.00
_cell.angle_beta   90.00
_cell.angle_gamma   90.00
#
_symmetry.space_group_name_H-M   'P 1'
#
loop_
_entity.id
_entity.type
_entity.pdbx_description
1 polymer ?
#
loop_
_entity_poly.entity_id
_entity_poly.type
_entity_poly.pdbx_seq_one_letter_code
_entity_poly.pdbx_strand_id
1 'polypeptide(L)'
;MKELIQSINQIIKYALKSNIAELEKEQNLEKNLIIIYKLYFEFEYNFDEVKYSEFDITKFLNIEDNIKSNFPAIGFYNTFIDLTKVPTTESNCALGDAFDDLFDIIKDLLEIKWRLENNSYDDGIWYFKFIFKSHTKQHILGLLHYLNETKSY
;
A
#
# COMPACT_ATOMS: atom_id res chain seq x y z
N MET A 1 0.61 -2.72 17.27
CA MET A 1 -0.40 -1.70 16.92
C MET A 1 0.23 -0.32 16.67
N LYS A 2 0.97 0.25 17.63
CA LYS A 2 1.62 1.57 17.47
C LYS A 2 2.49 1.67 16.20
N GLU A 3 3.31 0.64 15.96
CA GLU A 3 4.17 0.56 14.76
C GLU A 3 3.34 0.52 13.46
N LEU A 4 2.26 -0.26 13.42
CA LEU A 4 1.34 -0.31 12.27
C LEU A 4 0.78 1.07 11.95
N ILE A 5 0.19 1.76 12.93
CA ILE A 5 -0.37 3.10 12.74
C ILE A 5 0.71 4.10 12.33
N GLN A 6 1.91 4.01 12.92
CA GLN A 6 3.04 4.87 12.55
C GLN A 6 3.43 4.66 11.08
N SER A 7 3.59 3.42 10.63
CA SER A 7 3.94 3.13 9.23
C SER A 7 2.83 3.49 8.26
N ILE A 8 1.56 3.25 8.61
CA ILE A 8 0.42 3.74 7.84
C ILE A 8 0.50 5.25 7.67
N ASN A 9 0.69 5.99 8.77
CA ASN A 9 0.79 7.45 8.73
C ASN A 9 1.96 7.94 7.86
N GLN A 10 3.10 7.23 7.85
CA GLN A 10 4.22 7.57 6.99
C GLN A 10 3.94 7.35 5.50
N ILE A 11 3.07 6.40 5.14
CA ILE A 11 2.70 6.14 3.75
C ILE A 11 1.59 7.10 3.30
N ILE A 12 0.47 7.16 4.04
CA ILE A 12 -0.71 7.93 3.63
C ILE A 12 -0.43 9.45 3.60
N LYS A 13 0.59 9.95 4.31
CA LYS A 13 0.95 11.39 4.26
C LYS A 13 1.16 11.88 2.82
N TYR A 14 1.66 11.02 1.94
CA TYR A 14 1.90 11.36 0.53
C TYR A 14 0.62 11.51 -0.31
N ALA A 15 -0.51 10.97 0.16
CA ALA A 15 -1.81 11.21 -0.44
C ALA A 15 -2.61 12.32 0.25
N LEU A 16 -2.29 12.62 1.52
CA LEU A 16 -3.02 13.62 2.30
C LEU A 16 -2.44 15.04 2.16
N LYS A 17 -1.20 15.18 1.68
CA LYS A 17 -0.54 16.48 1.50
C LYS A 17 0.28 16.49 0.22
N SER A 18 0.15 17.54 -0.59
CA SER A 18 0.99 17.79 -1.77
C SER A 18 2.39 18.31 -1.40
N ASN A 19 3.34 18.18 -2.33
CA ASN A 19 4.65 18.86 -2.31
C ASN A 19 5.47 18.66 -1.01
N ILE A 20 5.46 17.46 -0.45
CA ILE A 20 6.26 17.13 0.72
C ILE A 20 7.75 17.22 0.36
N ALA A 21 8.45 18.17 0.98
CA ALA A 21 9.89 18.39 0.79
C ALA A 21 10.72 17.48 1.71
N GLU A 22 10.76 16.19 1.39
CA GLU A 22 11.58 15.19 2.08
C GLU A 22 12.59 14.61 1.08
N LEU A 23 13.87 14.58 1.46
CA LEU A 23 14.98 14.23 0.56
C LEU A 23 15.02 12.73 0.23
N GLU A 24 14.48 11.89 1.11
CA GLU A 24 14.53 10.42 1.02
C GLU A 24 13.13 9.79 0.96
N LYS A 25 12.17 10.47 0.29
CA LYS A 25 10.76 10.03 0.26
C LYS A 25 10.57 8.59 -0.21
N GLU A 26 11.25 8.20 -1.27
CA GLU A 26 11.18 6.84 -1.84
C GLU A 26 11.72 5.80 -0.85
N GLN A 27 12.86 6.08 -0.21
CA GLN A 27 13.43 5.18 0.79
C GLN A 27 12.56 5.12 2.05
N ASN A 28 11.95 6.22 2.46
CA ASN A 28 10.99 6.27 3.56
C ASN A 28 9.74 5.44 3.23
N LEU A 29 9.20 5.58 2.01
CA LEU A 29 8.10 4.78 1.51
C LEU A 29 8.46 3.29 1.53
N GLU A 30 9.57 2.90 0.91
CA GLU A 30 10.08 1.52 0.88
C GLU A 30 10.20 0.90 2.28
N LYS A 31 10.86 1.61 3.22
CA LYS A 31 10.99 1.17 4.61
C LYS A 31 9.64 0.87 5.26
N ASN A 32 8.65 1.76 5.07
CA ASN A 32 7.34 1.58 5.68
C ASN A 32 6.53 0.47 4.99
N LEU A 33 6.65 0.29 3.67
CA LEU A 33 6.03 -0.84 2.97
C LEU A 33 6.54 -2.19 3.53
N ILE A 34 7.85 -2.30 3.77
CA ILE A 34 8.46 -3.48 4.39
C ILE A 34 7.94 -3.71 5.82
N ILE A 35 7.79 -2.64 6.61
CA ILE A 35 7.24 -2.73 7.97
C ILE A 35 5.80 -3.24 7.93
N ILE A 36 4.93 -2.68 7.06
CA ILE A 36 3.55 -3.17 6.88
C ILE A 36 3.54 -4.66 6.52
N TYR A 37 4.40 -5.06 5.58
CA TYR A 37 4.50 -6.45 5.15
C TYR A 37 4.92 -7.39 6.28
N LYS A 38 5.92 -6.98 7.09
CA LYS A 38 6.34 -7.72 8.28
C LYS A 38 5.20 -7.87 9.29
N LEU A 39 4.52 -6.76 9.60
CA LEU A 39 3.47 -6.70 10.62
C LEU A 39 2.25 -7.58 10.31
N TYR A 40 1.97 -7.88 9.04
CA TYR A 40 0.94 -8.85 8.65
C TYR A 40 1.11 -10.22 9.34
N PHE A 41 2.35 -10.66 9.55
CA PHE A 41 2.67 -11.94 10.18
C PHE A 41 2.63 -11.89 11.71
N GLU A 42 2.66 -10.70 12.31
CA GLU A 42 2.76 -10.54 13.76
C GLU A 42 1.40 -10.36 14.45
N PHE A 43 0.39 -9.89 13.71
CA PHE A 43 -0.93 -9.69 14.30
C PHE A 43 -1.83 -10.91 14.21
N GLU A 44 -2.53 -11.15 15.31
CA GLU A 44 -3.66 -12.06 15.44
C GLU A 44 -4.90 -11.26 15.82
N TYR A 45 -6.08 -11.79 15.51
CA TYR A 45 -7.38 -11.22 15.85
C TYR A 45 -8.35 -12.33 16.23
N ASN A 46 -9.36 -11.98 17.02
CA ASN A 46 -10.56 -12.79 17.20
C ASN A 46 -11.66 -12.23 16.31
N PHE A 47 -12.45 -13.09 15.66
CA PHE A 47 -13.51 -12.58 14.79
C PHE A 47 -14.56 -11.82 15.61
N ASP A 48 -14.82 -10.57 15.21
CA ASP A 48 -15.84 -9.70 15.80
C ASP A 48 -17.09 -9.71 14.91
N GLU A 49 -18.22 -10.15 15.47
CA GLU A 49 -19.49 -10.25 14.74
C GLU A 49 -20.27 -8.91 14.72
N VAL A 50 -19.78 -7.87 15.39
CA VAL A 50 -20.44 -6.56 15.41
C VAL A 50 -20.45 -5.95 14.01
N LYS A 51 -21.61 -5.43 13.61
CA LYS A 51 -21.76 -4.67 12.37
C LYS A 51 -21.42 -3.21 12.61
N TYR A 52 -20.28 -2.78 12.09
CA TYR A 52 -19.84 -1.39 12.15
C TYR A 52 -20.27 -0.58 10.92
N SER A 53 -20.12 0.75 11.00
CA SER A 53 -20.20 1.63 9.84
C SER A 53 -19.10 1.31 8.82
N GLU A 54 -19.34 1.64 7.56
CA GLU A 54 -18.38 1.46 6.47
C GLU A 54 -17.49 2.70 6.28
N PHE A 55 -16.26 2.44 5.83
CA PHE A 55 -15.33 3.48 5.43
C PHE A 55 -15.78 4.16 4.14
N ASP A 56 -15.61 5.47 4.07
CA ASP A 56 -15.98 6.28 2.91
C ASP A 56 -14.76 7.03 2.38
N ILE A 57 -14.16 6.47 1.32
CA ILE A 57 -12.98 7.03 0.66
C ILE A 57 -13.26 8.40 0.02
N THR A 58 -14.51 8.72 -0.31
CA THR A 58 -14.87 9.98 -1.00
C THR A 58 -14.63 11.21 -0.14
N LYS A 59 -14.46 11.04 1.18
CA LYS A 59 -14.09 12.10 2.12
C LYS A 59 -12.64 12.58 1.95
N PHE A 60 -11.81 11.84 1.21
CA PHE A 60 -10.42 12.17 0.97
C PHE A 60 -10.25 12.71 -0.46
N LEU A 61 -10.25 14.04 -0.57
CA LEU A 61 -10.12 14.73 -1.85
C LEU A 61 -8.64 14.82 -2.29
N ASN A 62 -8.42 14.88 -3.60
CA ASN A 62 -7.12 15.15 -4.22
C ASN A 62 -6.03 14.10 -3.94
N ILE A 63 -6.40 12.86 -3.57
CA ILE A 63 -5.43 11.78 -3.33
C ILE A 63 -4.48 11.63 -4.51
N GLU A 64 -5.03 11.50 -5.73
CA GLU A 64 -4.24 11.31 -6.94
C GLU A 64 -3.27 12.46 -7.21
N ASP A 65 -3.76 13.70 -7.12
CA ASP A 65 -2.96 14.90 -7.37
C ASP A 65 -1.82 15.04 -6.35
N ASN A 66 -2.09 14.70 -5.09
CA ASN A 66 -1.09 14.70 -4.04
C ASN A 66 -0.01 13.63 -4.28
N ILE A 67 -0.40 12.42 -4.70
CA ILE A 67 0.56 11.37 -5.05
C ILE A 67 1.44 11.81 -6.23
N LYS A 68 0.84 12.30 -7.32
CA LYS A 68 1.56 12.78 -8.51
C LYS A 68 2.51 13.93 -8.18
N SER A 69 2.09 14.85 -7.30
CA SER A 69 2.93 15.95 -6.81
C SER A 69 4.10 15.46 -5.97
N ASN A 70 3.93 14.40 -5.17
CA ASN A 70 4.99 13.88 -4.30
C ASN A 70 5.98 12.96 -5.01
N PHE A 71 5.52 12.23 -6.03
CA PHE A 71 6.28 11.27 -6.82
C PHE A 71 6.09 11.54 -8.33
N PRO A 72 6.64 12.64 -8.87
CA PRO A 72 6.41 13.02 -10.28
C PRO A 72 7.01 12.04 -11.30
N ALA A 73 7.95 11.20 -10.89
CA ALA A 73 8.57 10.18 -11.73
C ALA A 73 7.85 8.83 -11.69
N ILE A 74 6.84 8.66 -10.84
CA ILE A 74 6.10 7.40 -10.69
C ILE A 74 5.42 7.03 -12.01
N GLY A 75 5.50 5.76 -12.40
CA GLY A 75 4.97 5.32 -13.68
C GLY A 75 5.02 3.81 -13.87
N PHE A 76 5.02 3.39 -15.12
CA PHE A 76 4.93 1.97 -15.47
C PHE A 76 6.24 1.20 -15.30
N TYR A 77 6.12 -0.11 -15.08
CA TYR A 77 7.24 -1.05 -15.08
C TYR A 77 6.88 -2.36 -15.76
N ASN A 78 7.89 -3.10 -16.21
CA ASN A 78 7.69 -4.44 -16.74
C ASN A 78 7.56 -5.44 -15.59
N THR A 79 6.58 -6.33 -15.67
CA THR A 79 6.42 -7.46 -14.75
C THR A 79 6.11 -8.73 -15.53
N PHE A 80 6.06 -9.88 -14.87
CA PHE A 80 5.66 -11.15 -15.50
C PHE A 80 4.27 -11.55 -15.03
N ILE A 81 3.45 -12.09 -15.94
CA ILE A 81 2.09 -12.54 -15.62
C ILE A 81 2.13 -13.74 -14.67
N ASP A 82 3.07 -14.64 -14.88
CA ASP A 82 3.26 -15.83 -14.06
C ASP A 82 4.75 -16.08 -13.81
N LEU A 83 5.22 -15.67 -12.63
CA LEU A 83 6.61 -15.86 -12.18
C LEU A 83 6.95 -17.33 -11.87
N THR A 84 5.94 -18.22 -11.79
CA THR A 84 6.15 -19.63 -11.44
C THR A 84 6.35 -20.53 -12.65
N LYS A 85 6.08 -20.01 -13.86
CA LYS A 85 6.25 -20.75 -15.11
C LYS A 85 7.48 -20.27 -15.86
N VAL A 86 8.26 -21.25 -16.34
CA VAL A 86 9.29 -20.99 -17.36
C VAL A 86 8.57 -20.51 -18.62
N PRO A 87 8.90 -19.34 -19.19
CA PRO A 87 8.26 -18.85 -20.40
C PRO A 87 8.47 -19.86 -21.54
N THR A 88 7.38 -20.40 -22.10
CA THR A 88 7.43 -21.37 -23.20
C THR A 88 7.24 -20.73 -24.58
N THR A 89 6.81 -19.46 -24.62
CA THR A 89 6.61 -18.65 -25.84
C THR A 89 6.97 -17.18 -25.59
N GLU A 90 7.13 -16.39 -26.66
CA GLU A 90 7.31 -14.94 -26.57
C GLU A 90 6.12 -14.27 -25.86
N SER A 91 6.44 -13.39 -24.91
CA SER A 91 5.54 -12.56 -24.08
C SER A 91 4.81 -13.27 -22.92
N ASN A 92 5.54 -13.56 -21.84
CA ASN A 92 4.96 -13.70 -20.48
C ASN A 92 5.06 -12.38 -19.67
N CYS A 93 5.30 -11.26 -20.35
CA CYS A 93 5.46 -9.94 -19.75
C CYS A 93 4.12 -9.20 -19.68
N ALA A 94 3.91 -8.45 -18.60
CA ALA A 94 2.82 -7.51 -18.42
C ALA A 94 3.38 -6.13 -18.03
N LEU A 95 2.52 -5.12 -18.11
CA LEU A 95 2.82 -3.77 -17.67
C LEU A 95 2.20 -3.57 -16.28
N GLY A 96 3.05 -3.33 -15.27
CA GLY A 96 2.63 -2.87 -13.96
C GLY A 96 2.59 -1.35 -13.91
N ASP A 97 1.77 -0.78 -13.01
CA ASP A 97 1.63 0.65 -12.80
C ASP A 97 1.94 0.98 -11.34
N ALA A 98 3.08 1.62 -11.08
CA ALA A 98 3.49 1.94 -9.72
C ALA A 98 2.59 3.02 -9.08
N PHE A 99 1.94 3.87 -9.90
CA PHE A 99 0.97 4.84 -9.40
C PHE A 99 -0.27 4.14 -8.87
N ASP A 100 -0.82 3.19 -9.66
CA ASP A 100 -1.95 2.34 -9.27
C ASP A 100 -1.60 1.55 -8.00
N ASP A 101 -0.43 0.91 -7.97
CA ASP A 101 0.06 0.19 -6.79
C ASP A 101 0.07 1.09 -5.54
N LEU A 102 0.65 2.29 -5.62
CA LEU A 102 0.70 3.21 -4.48
C LEU A 102 -0.69 3.73 -4.08
N PHE A 103 -1.54 4.03 -5.06
CA PHE A 103 -2.89 4.53 -4.82
C PHE A 103 -3.75 3.50 -4.09
N ASP A 104 -3.74 2.24 -4.54
CA ASP A 104 -4.51 1.16 -3.94
C ASP A 104 -3.99 0.80 -2.54
N ILE A 105 -2.67 0.77 -2.34
CA ILE A 105 -2.07 0.61 -1.01
C ILE A 105 -2.58 1.72 -0.08
N ILE A 106 -2.56 2.98 -0.51
CA ILE A 106 -2.98 4.10 0.32
C ILE A 106 -4.46 3.98 0.69
N LYS A 107 -5.32 3.61 -0.25
CA LYS A 107 -6.76 3.42 0.00
C LYS A 107 -7.00 2.32 1.03
N ASP A 108 -6.36 1.17 0.88
CA ASP A 108 -6.45 0.05 1.82
C ASP A 108 -5.97 0.48 3.22
N LEU A 109 -4.83 1.18 3.29
CA LEU A 109 -4.25 1.65 4.56
C LEU A 109 -5.09 2.72 5.26
N LEU A 110 -5.75 3.60 4.50
CA LEU A 110 -6.70 4.57 5.04
C LEU A 110 -7.88 3.88 5.73
N GLU A 111 -8.43 2.84 5.10
CA GLU A 111 -9.53 2.07 5.69
C GLU A 111 -9.08 1.29 6.92
N ILE A 112 -7.92 0.62 6.86
CA ILE A 112 -7.35 -0.08 8.02
C ILE A 112 -7.23 0.86 9.20
N LYS A 113 -6.64 2.03 9.00
CA LYS A 113 -6.50 3.05 10.05
C LYS A 113 -7.86 3.51 10.56
N TRP A 114 -8.80 3.81 9.66
CA TRP A 114 -10.12 4.27 10.04
C TRP A 114 -10.87 3.24 10.90
N ARG A 115 -10.83 1.96 10.53
CA ARG A 115 -11.42 0.87 11.32
C ARG A 115 -10.77 0.74 12.69
N LEU A 116 -9.44 0.81 12.77
CA LEU A 116 -8.72 0.79 14.06
C LEU A 116 -9.05 2.00 14.96
N GLU A 117 -9.48 3.12 14.39
CA GLU A 117 -9.83 4.35 15.12
C GLU A 117 -11.32 4.44 15.49
N ASN A 118 -12.22 3.81 14.71
CA ASN A 118 -13.67 4.00 14.85
C ASN A 118 -14.42 2.72 15.26
N ASN A 119 -13.81 1.55 15.08
CA ASN A 119 -14.40 0.24 15.38
C ASN A 119 -13.59 -0.45 16.49
N SER A 120 -13.68 -1.78 16.59
CA SER A 120 -12.84 -2.56 17.49
C SER A 120 -11.44 -2.81 16.91
N TYR A 121 -10.50 -3.13 17.79
CA TYR A 121 -9.17 -3.63 17.39
C TYR A 121 -9.28 -4.85 16.47
N ASP A 122 -10.16 -5.79 16.84
CA ASP A 122 -10.36 -7.05 16.12
C ASP A 122 -10.91 -6.82 14.71
N ASP A 123 -11.88 -5.90 14.51
CA ASP A 123 -12.36 -5.53 13.16
C ASP A 123 -11.24 -4.92 12.31
N GLY A 124 -10.47 -3.99 12.88
CA GLY A 124 -9.36 -3.36 12.16
C GLY A 124 -8.25 -4.33 11.76
N ILE A 125 -7.88 -5.27 12.63
CA ILE A 125 -6.87 -6.28 12.32
C ILE A 125 -7.41 -7.38 11.41
N TRP A 126 -8.67 -7.79 11.58
CA TRP A 126 -9.34 -8.69 10.63
C TRP A 126 -9.29 -8.10 9.23
N TYR A 127 -9.70 -6.83 9.07
CA TYR A 127 -9.71 -6.16 7.78
C TYR A 127 -8.29 -6.04 7.22
N PHE A 128 -7.31 -5.62 8.04
CA PHE A 128 -5.90 -5.58 7.65
C PHE A 128 -5.44 -6.92 7.08
N LYS A 129 -5.68 -8.04 7.76
CA LYS A 129 -5.25 -9.35 7.28
C LYS A 129 -6.01 -9.79 6.03
N PHE A 130 -7.31 -9.50 5.95
CA PHE A 130 -8.14 -9.80 4.80
C PHE A 130 -7.65 -9.07 3.55
N ILE A 131 -7.64 -7.73 3.59
CA ILE A 131 -7.28 -6.90 2.43
C ILE A 131 -5.82 -7.06 2.04
N PHE A 132 -4.92 -7.22 3.02
CA PHE A 132 -3.52 -7.47 2.73
C PHE A 132 -3.33 -8.75 1.93
N LYS A 133 -3.96 -9.86 2.36
CA LYS A 133 -3.81 -11.15 1.69
C LYS A 133 -4.45 -11.17 0.29
N SER A 134 -5.59 -10.53 0.12
CA SER A 134 -6.36 -10.57 -1.15
C SER A 134 -5.95 -9.51 -2.16
N HIS A 135 -5.29 -8.43 -1.73
CA HIS A 135 -5.08 -7.24 -2.55
C HIS A 135 -3.73 -6.56 -2.27
N THR A 136 -3.59 -5.90 -1.11
CA THR A 136 -2.48 -4.97 -0.81
C THR A 136 -1.09 -5.61 -0.96
N LYS A 137 -0.96 -6.90 -0.63
CA LYS A 137 0.32 -7.62 -0.70
C LYS A 137 0.92 -7.60 -2.11
N GLN A 138 0.11 -7.76 -3.15
CA GLN A 138 0.61 -7.80 -4.52
C GLN A 138 1.12 -6.43 -4.96
N HIS A 139 0.34 -5.38 -4.69
CA HIS A 139 0.74 -3.99 -4.96
C HIS A 139 2.00 -3.59 -4.19
N ILE A 140 2.14 -4.01 -2.91
CA ILE A 140 3.37 -3.76 -2.14
C ILE A 140 4.58 -4.39 -2.84
N LEU A 141 4.48 -5.64 -3.29
CA LEU A 141 5.59 -6.32 -3.97
C LEU A 141 5.92 -5.67 -5.32
N GLY A 142 4.89 -5.27 -6.08
CA GLY A 142 5.04 -4.55 -7.35
C GLY A 142 5.73 -3.20 -7.17
N LEU A 143 5.26 -2.40 -6.23
CA LEU A 143 5.83 -1.10 -5.91
C LEU A 143 7.26 -1.20 -5.36
N LEU A 144 7.54 -2.18 -4.49
CA LEU A 144 8.91 -2.44 -4.01
C LEU A 144 9.85 -2.83 -5.15
N HIS A 145 9.38 -3.63 -6.10
CA HIS A 145 10.15 -3.95 -7.30
C HIS A 145 10.44 -2.69 -8.13
N TYR A 146 9.41 -1.88 -8.41
CA TYR A 146 9.57 -0.60 -9.11
C TYR A 146 10.62 0.29 -8.44
N LEU A 147 10.47 0.55 -7.14
CA LEU A 147 11.38 1.40 -6.37
C LEU A 147 12.82 0.85 -6.33
N ASN A 148 13.00 -0.47 -6.45
CA ASN A 148 14.32 -1.07 -6.52
C ASN A 148 15.00 -0.85 -7.87
N GLU A 149 14.24 -0.96 -8.97
CA GLU A 149 14.76 -0.80 -10.33
C GLU A 149 15.01 0.66 -10.71
N THR A 150 14.28 1.62 -10.12
CA THR A 150 14.43 3.05 -10.42
C THR A 150 15.50 3.75 -9.59
N LYS A 151 16.14 3.06 -8.64
CA LYS A 151 17.29 3.62 -7.90
C LYS A 151 18.48 3.81 -8.84
N SER A 152 18.89 5.06 -9.03
CA SER A 152 20.15 5.38 -9.70
C SER A 152 21.31 5.06 -8.75
N TYR A 153 22.20 4.14 -9.16
CA TYR A 153 23.49 3.90 -8.49
C TYR A 153 24.50 4.99 -8.81
#